data_AF-A0A9D8F178-F1
#
_entry.id   AF-A0A9D8F178-F1
#
_cell.length_a   1.000
_cell.length_b   1.000
_cell.length_c   1.000
_cell.angle_alpha   90.00
_cell.angle_beta   90.00
_cell.angle_gamma   90.00
#
_symmetry.space_group_name_H-M   'P 1'
#
loop_
_entity.id
_entity.type
_entity.pdbx_description
1 polymer ?
#
loop_
_entity_poly.entity_id
_entity_poly.type
_entity_poly.pdbx_seq_one_letter_code
_entity_poly.pdbx_strand_id
1 'polypeptide(L)'
;MGFDASASESDFASVFLRAELLLDQGRPADAAEWFQKAVALNPDSDAAHAKLALSWIHHEATYARAQNAARRAVELDPESSFNHGVLAIVLLNSSKPGQHQPEKEAQTCADRAVELDPESSFAHGIRALAFLRRGRHREAELPARKALELNPDNTTAAQALTVVLAHLGKKEDLRSLVEWQLQEHPNDDAAHVSAGFQALHDGRVKEANLHFQQALRIDPSNEAARQGLLDSFRARSFFYRWYLQFSQFMRTTAGDKAQWVLLGGYVVYRLTRETLQKSHPGLAGLLGAVWLTFALWSFFARGLGSLLMLTDPFARAAVRASERWEGICVGGAVLGAFALFSGAVLAGSKDGIDAAGVLALGAVPAACAFANDHVTWKRVFTAAAAIAGVMALAHTAGFLWGVDSPLLDAAGLGAVLIGVAATWIAMLSGFRL
;
A
#
# COMPACT_ATOMS: atom_id res chain seq x y z
N MET A 1 -28.19 22.60 -42.75
CA MET A 1 -27.02 21.78 -42.41
C MET A 1 -27.54 20.61 -41.60
N GLY A 2 -27.80 19.48 -42.26
CA GLY A 2 -28.15 18.24 -41.56
C GLY A 2 -26.90 17.75 -40.86
N PHE A 3 -26.93 17.70 -39.53
CA PHE A 3 -25.98 16.88 -38.78
C PHE A 3 -26.19 15.45 -39.28
N ASP A 4 -25.18 14.88 -39.94
CA ASP A 4 -25.25 13.52 -40.44
C ASP A 4 -25.13 12.58 -39.23
N ALA A 5 -26.27 12.33 -38.57
CA ALA A 5 -26.35 11.49 -37.38
C ALA A 5 -25.76 10.10 -37.62
N SER A 6 -25.83 9.62 -38.87
CA SER A 6 -25.25 8.34 -39.28
C SER A 6 -23.73 8.31 -39.20
N ALA A 7 -23.06 9.42 -39.53
CA ALA A 7 -21.61 9.55 -39.41
C ALA A 7 -21.17 9.62 -37.94
N SER A 8 -21.91 10.36 -37.10
CA SER A 8 -21.63 10.48 -35.66
C SER A 8 -21.84 9.16 -34.91
N GLU A 9 -22.85 8.38 -35.27
CA GLU A 9 -23.08 7.05 -34.68
C GLU A 9 -22.00 6.04 -35.10
N SER A 10 -21.61 6.06 -36.38
CA SER A 10 -20.49 5.24 -36.88
C SER A 10 -19.17 5.60 -36.19
N ASP A 11 -18.92 6.90 -35.99
CA ASP A 11 -17.73 7.40 -35.30
C ASP A 11 -17.73 6.97 -33.83
N PHE A 12 -18.86 7.09 -33.12
CA PHE A 12 -19.01 6.62 -31.74
C PHE A 12 -18.69 5.13 -31.63
N ALA A 13 -19.31 4.29 -32.47
CA ALA A 13 -19.12 2.85 -32.43
C ALA A 13 -17.64 2.47 -32.66
N SER A 14 -16.97 3.14 -33.60
CA SER A 14 -15.55 2.88 -33.89
C SER A 14 -14.63 3.27 -32.73
N VAL A 15 -14.90 4.42 -32.08
CA VAL A 15 -14.15 4.95 -30.94
C VAL A 15 -14.37 4.07 -29.71
N PHE A 16 -15.62 3.67 -29.47
CA PHE A 16 -16.00 2.80 -28.37
C PHE A 16 -15.35 1.42 -28.50
N LEU A 17 -15.46 0.78 -29.67
CA LEU A 17 -14.85 -0.53 -29.92
C LEU A 17 -13.31 -0.47 -29.78
N ARG A 18 -12.68 0.60 -30.26
CA ARG A 18 -11.24 0.80 -30.08
C ARG A 18 -10.85 0.91 -28.60
N ALA A 19 -11.68 1.57 -27.80
CA ALA A 19 -11.46 1.68 -26.36
C ALA A 19 -11.60 0.32 -25.67
N GLU A 20 -12.58 -0.50 -26.06
CA GLU A 20 -12.73 -1.87 -25.55
C GLU A 20 -11.54 -2.75 -25.89
N LEU A 21 -11.07 -2.73 -27.14
CA LEU A 21 -9.87 -3.48 -27.55
C LEU A 21 -8.62 -3.07 -26.75
N LEU A 22 -8.52 -1.79 -26.35
CA LEU A 22 -7.42 -1.33 -25.49
C LEU A 22 -7.56 -1.83 -24.05
N LEU A 23 -8.79 -1.94 -23.51
CA LEU A 23 -9.01 -2.58 -22.22
C LEU A 23 -8.64 -4.06 -22.25
N ASP A 24 -9.05 -4.78 -23.29
CA ASP A 24 -8.74 -6.20 -23.46
C ASP A 24 -7.23 -6.46 -23.61
N GLN A 25 -6.49 -5.48 -24.13
CA GLN A 25 -5.03 -5.48 -24.20
C GLN A 25 -4.34 -5.10 -22.89
N GLY A 26 -5.07 -4.86 -21.80
CA GLY A 26 -4.52 -4.45 -20.51
C GLY A 26 -3.96 -3.03 -20.52
N ARG A 27 -4.50 -2.13 -21.37
CA ARG A 27 -4.08 -0.73 -21.49
C ARG A 27 -5.17 0.24 -21.01
N PRO A 28 -5.54 0.22 -19.72
CA PRO A 28 -6.67 0.99 -19.20
C PRO A 28 -6.47 2.50 -19.28
N ALA A 29 -5.23 2.99 -19.19
CA ALA A 29 -4.93 4.42 -19.32
C ALA A 29 -5.25 4.95 -20.74
N ASP A 30 -4.83 4.20 -21.77
CA ASP A 30 -5.13 4.55 -23.17
C ASP A 30 -6.62 4.37 -23.46
N ALA A 31 -7.23 3.30 -22.95
CA ALA A 31 -8.67 3.08 -23.10
C ALA A 31 -9.49 4.23 -22.50
N ALA A 32 -9.09 4.77 -21.34
CA ALA A 32 -9.76 5.90 -20.73
C ALA A 32 -9.80 7.13 -21.66
N GLU A 33 -8.72 7.43 -22.39
CA GLU A 33 -8.70 8.53 -23.37
C GLU A 33 -9.70 8.30 -24.51
N TRP A 34 -9.82 7.07 -24.99
CA TRP A 34 -10.77 6.72 -26.05
C TRP A 34 -12.21 6.70 -25.54
N PHE A 35 -12.48 6.21 -24.34
CA PHE A 35 -13.81 6.30 -23.73
C PHE A 35 -14.22 7.75 -23.45
N GLN A 36 -13.28 8.64 -23.10
CA GLN A 36 -13.58 10.08 -23.01
C GLN A 36 -14.02 10.65 -24.37
N LYS A 37 -13.39 10.23 -25.47
CA LYS A 37 -13.84 10.60 -26.82
C LYS A 37 -15.21 10.01 -27.13
N ALA A 38 -15.48 8.76 -26.73
CA ALA A 38 -16.79 8.14 -26.89
C ALA A 38 -17.89 8.93 -26.15
N VAL A 39 -17.62 9.33 -24.89
CA VAL A 39 -18.51 10.19 -24.10
C VAL A 39 -18.68 11.58 -24.74
N ALA A 40 -17.64 12.13 -25.37
CA ALA A 40 -17.77 13.41 -26.07
C ALA A 40 -18.64 13.33 -27.34
N LEU A 41 -18.62 12.18 -28.03
CA LEU A 41 -19.46 11.91 -29.20
C LEU A 41 -20.91 11.58 -28.82
N ASN A 42 -21.10 10.83 -27.73
CA ASN A 42 -22.41 10.50 -27.19
C ASN A 42 -22.42 10.66 -25.65
N PRO A 43 -22.77 11.85 -25.13
CA PRO A 43 -22.79 12.14 -23.70
C PRO A 43 -23.80 11.33 -22.89
N ASP A 44 -24.82 10.78 -23.55
CA ASP A 44 -25.91 10.04 -22.93
C ASP A 44 -25.73 8.52 -23.02
N SER A 45 -24.58 8.04 -23.51
CA SER A 45 -24.24 6.62 -23.48
C SER A 45 -23.82 6.18 -22.08
N ASP A 46 -24.72 5.50 -21.39
CA ASP A 46 -24.47 4.89 -20.08
C ASP A 46 -23.28 3.91 -20.13
N ALA A 47 -23.21 3.07 -21.18
CA ALA A 47 -22.13 2.12 -21.40
C ALA A 47 -20.75 2.81 -21.52
N ALA A 48 -20.68 3.96 -22.21
CA ALA A 48 -19.43 4.72 -22.34
C ALA A 48 -18.98 5.27 -20.98
N HIS A 49 -19.90 5.79 -20.17
CA HIS A 49 -19.60 6.25 -18.81
C HIS A 49 -19.18 5.09 -17.90
N ALA A 50 -19.84 3.93 -18.00
CA ALA A 50 -19.52 2.74 -17.20
C ALA A 50 -18.11 2.21 -17.53
N LYS A 51 -17.77 2.07 -18.81
CA LYS A 51 -16.44 1.60 -19.25
C LYS A 51 -15.35 2.63 -18.97
N LEU A 52 -15.66 3.92 -19.05
CA LEU A 52 -14.75 4.99 -18.63
C LEU A 52 -14.45 4.90 -17.14
N ALA A 53 -15.48 4.65 -16.31
CA ALA A 53 -15.31 4.47 -14.88
C ALA A 53 -14.39 3.29 -14.57
N LEU A 54 -14.63 2.12 -15.20
CA LEU A 54 -13.78 0.94 -15.08
C LEU A 54 -12.32 1.23 -15.48
N SER A 55 -12.10 2.01 -16.53
CA SER A 55 -10.74 2.38 -16.97
C SER A 55 -9.97 3.23 -15.93
N TRP A 56 -10.68 3.97 -15.07
CA TRP A 56 -10.10 4.84 -14.04
C TRP A 56 -9.94 4.20 -12.65
N ILE A 57 -10.39 2.96 -12.43
CA ILE A 57 -10.32 2.33 -11.09
C ILE A 57 -8.92 1.86 -10.69
N HIS A 58 -7.92 1.96 -11.57
CA HIS A 58 -6.58 1.43 -11.32
C HIS A 58 -5.65 2.39 -10.58
N HIS A 59 -5.99 3.68 -10.47
CA HIS A 59 -5.14 4.70 -9.86
C HIS A 59 -5.88 5.54 -8.83
N GLU A 60 -5.25 5.76 -7.67
CA GLU A 60 -5.86 6.53 -6.57
C GLU A 60 -6.21 7.96 -6.98
N ALA A 61 -5.38 8.57 -7.84
CA ALA A 61 -5.61 9.91 -8.37
C ALA A 61 -6.86 10.02 -9.25
N THR A 62 -7.37 8.91 -9.79
CA THR A 62 -8.52 8.88 -10.70
C THR A 62 -9.81 8.37 -10.05
N TYR A 63 -9.79 7.94 -8.78
CA TYR A 63 -10.95 7.43 -8.07
C TYR A 63 -12.15 8.38 -8.05
N ALA A 64 -11.92 9.67 -7.80
CA ALA A 64 -13.00 10.66 -7.81
C ALA A 64 -13.66 10.78 -9.20
N ARG A 65 -12.87 10.68 -10.27
CA ARG A 65 -13.38 10.70 -11.65
C ARG A 65 -14.13 9.42 -11.97
N ALA A 66 -13.61 8.26 -11.55
CA ALA A 66 -14.26 6.97 -11.72
C ALA A 66 -15.64 6.94 -11.03
N GLN A 67 -15.73 7.43 -9.79
CA GLN A 67 -17.01 7.51 -9.07
C GLN A 67 -18.03 8.37 -9.80
N ASN A 68 -17.63 9.55 -10.29
CA ASN A 68 -18.54 10.44 -11.01
C ASN A 68 -19.04 9.80 -12.31
N ALA A 69 -18.15 9.17 -13.08
CA ALA A 69 -18.53 8.48 -14.31
C ALA A 69 -19.47 7.29 -14.03
N ALA A 70 -19.19 6.48 -13.01
CA ALA A 70 -20.05 5.35 -12.65
C ALA A 70 -21.44 5.80 -12.16
N ARG A 71 -21.51 6.89 -11.37
CA ARG A 71 -22.79 7.48 -10.97
C ARG A 71 -23.56 8.00 -12.18
N ARG A 72 -22.88 8.64 -13.13
CA ARG A 72 -23.50 9.11 -14.36
C ARG A 72 -24.06 7.96 -15.21
N ALA A 73 -23.37 6.82 -15.27
CA ALA A 73 -23.88 5.62 -15.94
C ALA A 73 -25.19 5.12 -15.31
N VAL A 74 -25.26 5.05 -13.97
CA VAL A 74 -26.49 4.68 -13.25
C VAL A 74 -27.60 5.72 -13.40
N GLU A 75 -27.27 7.01 -13.48
CA GLU A 75 -28.26 8.07 -13.75
C GLU A 75 -28.88 7.95 -15.15
N LEU A 76 -28.06 7.59 -16.15
CA LEU A 76 -28.49 7.45 -17.54
C LEU A 76 -29.33 6.19 -17.76
N ASP A 77 -28.94 5.07 -17.13
CA ASP A 77 -29.75 3.85 -17.09
C ASP A 77 -29.78 3.24 -15.67
N PRO A 78 -30.84 3.56 -14.88
CA PRO A 78 -31.02 3.03 -13.53
C PRO A 78 -31.39 1.55 -13.46
N GLU A 79 -31.82 0.93 -14.56
CA GLU A 79 -32.25 -0.47 -14.61
C GLU A 79 -31.18 -1.40 -15.20
N SER A 80 -30.02 -0.85 -15.56
CA SER A 80 -28.85 -1.63 -15.96
C SER A 80 -28.16 -2.28 -14.77
N SER A 81 -28.23 -3.62 -14.69
CA SER A 81 -27.46 -4.43 -13.74
C SER A 81 -25.96 -4.13 -13.81
N PHE A 82 -25.44 -3.98 -15.03
CA PHE A 82 -24.02 -3.70 -15.27
C PHE A 82 -23.60 -2.36 -14.64
N ASN A 83 -24.40 -1.30 -14.80
CA ASN A 83 -24.06 0.02 -14.27
C ASN A 83 -24.03 0.04 -12.74
N HIS A 84 -24.98 -0.63 -12.08
CA HIS A 84 -24.95 -0.82 -10.63
C HIS A 84 -23.73 -1.62 -10.17
N GLY A 85 -23.37 -2.69 -10.90
CA GLY A 85 -22.16 -3.47 -10.63
C GLY A 85 -20.87 -2.65 -10.79
N VAL A 86 -20.80 -1.79 -11.82
CA VAL A 86 -19.67 -0.87 -12.05
C VAL A 86 -19.57 0.17 -10.93
N LEU A 87 -20.69 0.76 -10.50
CA LEU A 87 -20.68 1.68 -9.36
C LEU A 87 -20.20 0.99 -8.09
N ALA A 88 -20.66 -0.23 -7.83
CA ALA A 88 -20.22 -1.02 -6.68
C ALA A 88 -18.70 -1.28 -6.70
N ILE A 89 -18.14 -1.80 -7.80
CA ILE A 89 -16.68 -2.08 -7.87
C ILE A 89 -15.84 -0.81 -7.75
N VAL A 90 -16.29 0.32 -8.32
CA VAL A 90 -15.62 1.62 -8.20
C VAL A 90 -15.61 2.09 -6.74
N LEU A 91 -16.74 1.99 -6.03
CA LEU A 91 -16.84 2.34 -4.61
C LEU A 91 -15.95 1.46 -3.75
N LEU A 92 -15.89 0.15 -4.03
CA LEU A 92 -15.01 -0.76 -3.30
C LEU A 92 -13.53 -0.40 -3.50
N ASN A 93 -13.09 -0.15 -4.74
CA ASN A 93 -11.69 0.17 -5.03
C ASN A 93 -11.27 1.56 -4.50
N SER A 94 -12.18 2.53 -4.51
CA SER A 94 -11.92 3.88 -4.02
C SER A 94 -12.08 4.06 -2.50
N SER A 95 -12.68 3.08 -1.82
CA SER A 95 -12.85 3.08 -0.37
C SER A 95 -11.57 2.67 0.35
N LYS A 96 -11.15 3.47 1.34
CA LYS A 96 -10.10 3.08 2.28
C LYS A 96 -10.63 1.98 3.23
N PRO A 97 -9.82 0.97 3.59
CA PRO A 97 -10.25 -0.08 4.51
C PRO A 97 -10.83 0.47 5.81
N GLY A 98 -12.02 0.00 6.20
CA GLY A 98 -12.69 0.40 7.44
C GLY A 98 -13.65 1.59 7.30
N GLN A 99 -13.82 2.13 6.09
CA GLN A 99 -14.86 3.12 5.82
C GLN A 99 -16.20 2.43 5.57
N HIS A 100 -17.03 2.38 6.61
CA HIS A 100 -18.28 1.60 6.61
C HIS A 100 -19.34 2.15 5.65
N GLN A 101 -19.33 3.46 5.37
CA GLN A 101 -20.35 4.09 4.53
C GLN A 101 -20.22 3.73 3.04
N PRO A 102 -19.07 3.94 2.37
CA PRO A 102 -18.91 3.54 0.98
C PRO A 102 -19.00 2.02 0.79
N GLU A 103 -18.57 1.22 1.77
CA GLU A 103 -18.71 -0.24 1.72
C GLU A 103 -20.19 -0.68 1.78
N LYS A 104 -21.03 0.01 2.57
CA LYS A 104 -22.47 -0.24 2.59
C LYS A 104 -23.13 0.17 1.28
N GLU A 105 -22.81 1.35 0.76
CA GLU A 105 -23.33 1.84 -0.53
C GLU A 105 -22.96 0.88 -1.66
N ALA A 106 -21.70 0.43 -1.72
CA ALA A 106 -21.25 -0.56 -2.69
C ALA A 106 -22.03 -1.88 -2.59
N GLN A 107 -22.31 -2.34 -1.37
CA GLN A 107 -23.13 -3.54 -1.19
C GLN A 107 -24.56 -3.32 -1.68
N THR A 108 -25.20 -2.18 -1.39
CA THR A 108 -26.53 -1.86 -1.90
C THR A 108 -26.56 -1.86 -3.43
N CYS A 109 -25.56 -1.26 -4.08
CA CYS A 109 -25.45 -1.28 -5.54
C CYS A 109 -25.23 -2.71 -6.06
N ALA A 110 -24.39 -3.52 -5.41
CA ALA A 110 -24.16 -4.90 -5.80
C ALA A 110 -25.41 -5.79 -5.61
N ASP A 111 -26.17 -5.57 -4.53
CA ASP A 111 -27.45 -6.22 -4.28
C ASP A 111 -28.46 -5.82 -5.38
N ARG A 112 -28.55 -4.53 -5.74
CA ARG A 112 -29.40 -4.04 -6.84
C ARG A 112 -29.00 -4.62 -8.20
N ALA A 113 -27.71 -4.76 -8.48
CA ALA A 113 -27.23 -5.38 -9.71
C ALA A 113 -27.72 -6.84 -9.84
N VAL A 114 -27.70 -7.60 -8.75
CA VAL A 114 -28.22 -8.99 -8.72
C VAL A 114 -29.74 -9.03 -8.80
N GLU A 115 -30.45 -8.06 -8.22
CA GLU A 115 -31.91 -7.97 -8.37
C GLU A 115 -32.34 -7.70 -9.82
N LEU A 116 -31.61 -6.83 -10.52
CA LEU A 116 -31.87 -6.46 -11.90
C LEU A 116 -31.54 -7.59 -12.89
N ASP A 117 -30.45 -8.32 -12.64
CA ASP A 117 -30.08 -9.50 -13.42
C ASP A 117 -29.58 -10.63 -12.51
N PRO A 118 -30.47 -11.56 -12.12
CA PRO A 118 -30.12 -12.69 -11.27
C PRO A 118 -29.15 -13.70 -11.91
N GLU A 119 -28.99 -13.69 -13.23
CA GLU A 119 -28.12 -14.61 -13.98
C GLU A 119 -26.80 -13.92 -14.41
N SER A 120 -26.55 -12.69 -13.95
CA SER A 120 -25.29 -12.00 -14.17
C SER A 120 -24.19 -12.55 -13.26
N SER A 121 -23.24 -13.29 -13.85
CA SER A 121 -22.02 -13.71 -13.15
C SER A 121 -21.24 -12.51 -12.60
N PHE A 122 -21.18 -11.41 -13.35
CA PHE A 122 -20.53 -10.17 -12.92
C PHE A 122 -21.18 -9.62 -11.64
N ALA A 123 -22.51 -9.48 -11.60
CA ALA A 123 -23.22 -8.94 -10.45
C ALA A 123 -23.00 -9.80 -9.18
N HIS A 124 -23.08 -11.13 -9.30
CA HIS A 124 -22.80 -12.04 -8.19
C HIS A 124 -21.34 -11.96 -7.73
N GLY A 125 -20.38 -11.84 -8.66
CA GLY A 125 -18.96 -11.65 -8.34
C GLY A 125 -18.71 -10.37 -7.55
N ILE A 126 -19.29 -9.24 -7.97
CA ILE A 126 -19.17 -7.96 -7.26
C ILE A 126 -19.87 -8.02 -5.89
N ARG A 127 -21.00 -8.71 -5.79
CA ARG A 127 -21.70 -8.92 -4.51
C ARG A 127 -20.86 -9.70 -3.51
N ALA A 128 -20.20 -10.78 -3.96
CA ALA A 128 -19.25 -11.52 -3.13
C ALA A 128 -18.10 -10.64 -2.65
N LEU A 129 -17.54 -9.82 -3.54
CA LEU A 129 -16.46 -8.87 -3.22
C LEU A 129 -16.93 -7.81 -2.19
N ALA A 130 -18.15 -7.31 -2.31
CA ALA A 130 -18.72 -6.35 -1.37
C ALA A 130 -18.87 -6.95 0.05
N PHE A 131 -19.33 -8.21 0.16
CA PHE A 131 -19.38 -8.91 1.45
C PHE A 131 -17.98 -9.12 2.05
N LEU A 132 -17.00 -9.51 1.22
CA LEU A 132 -15.61 -9.68 1.67
C LEU A 132 -15.02 -8.39 2.23
N ARG A 133 -15.26 -7.25 1.57
CA ARG A 133 -14.77 -5.94 2.03
C ARG A 133 -15.34 -5.55 3.39
N ARG A 134 -16.54 -6.02 3.73
CA ARG A 134 -17.17 -5.85 5.04
C ARG A 134 -16.82 -6.95 6.06
N GLY A 135 -15.92 -7.88 5.73
CA GLY A 135 -15.55 -9.02 6.58
C GLY A 135 -16.64 -10.09 6.73
N ARG A 136 -17.69 -10.05 5.88
CA ARG A 136 -18.85 -10.97 5.94
C ARG A 136 -18.57 -12.24 5.14
N HIS A 137 -17.52 -12.98 5.51
CA HIS A 137 -17.01 -14.12 4.74
C HIS A 137 -18.05 -15.22 4.49
N ARG A 138 -18.91 -15.53 5.47
CA ARG A 138 -19.96 -16.55 5.31
C ARG A 138 -20.99 -16.18 4.25
N GLU A 139 -21.32 -14.89 4.13
CA GLU A 139 -22.34 -14.40 3.21
C GLU A 139 -21.77 -14.18 1.81
N ALA A 140 -20.45 -14.00 1.69
CA ALA A 140 -19.74 -13.92 0.43
C ALA A 140 -19.65 -15.27 -0.31
N GLU A 141 -19.77 -16.41 0.38
CA GLU A 141 -19.56 -17.73 -0.23
C GLU A 141 -20.59 -18.05 -1.32
N LEU A 142 -21.87 -17.89 -1.00
CA LEU A 142 -22.97 -18.22 -1.92
C LEU A 142 -22.91 -17.41 -3.23
N PRO A 143 -22.80 -16.06 -3.22
CA PRO A 143 -22.70 -15.30 -4.46
C PRO A 143 -21.40 -15.60 -5.22
N ALA A 144 -20.28 -15.88 -4.54
CA ALA A 144 -19.04 -16.27 -5.24
C ALA A 144 -19.20 -17.59 -5.99
N ARG A 145 -19.82 -18.60 -5.36
CA ARG A 145 -20.13 -19.88 -6.02
C ARG A 145 -21.12 -19.71 -7.16
N LYS A 146 -22.19 -18.92 -6.99
CA LYS A 146 -23.16 -18.66 -8.05
C LYS A 146 -22.53 -17.97 -9.25
N ALA A 147 -21.63 -17.01 -9.04
CA ALA A 147 -20.91 -16.35 -10.12
C ALA A 147 -20.05 -17.34 -10.93
N LEU A 148 -19.36 -18.27 -10.27
CA LEU A 148 -18.56 -19.30 -10.93
C LEU A 148 -19.40 -20.40 -11.60
N GLU A 149 -20.59 -20.69 -11.06
CA GLU A 149 -21.57 -21.57 -11.71
C GLU A 149 -22.05 -20.97 -13.03
N LEU A 150 -22.31 -19.65 -13.05
CA LEU A 150 -22.78 -18.91 -14.23
C LEU A 150 -21.66 -18.67 -15.25
N ASN A 151 -20.45 -18.37 -14.78
CA ASN A 151 -19.27 -18.22 -15.63
C ASN A 151 -18.02 -18.73 -14.87
N PRO A 152 -17.51 -19.90 -15.24
CA PRO A 152 -16.28 -20.47 -14.67
C PRO A 152 -15.06 -19.54 -14.78
N ASP A 153 -15.00 -18.69 -15.81
CA ASP A 153 -13.89 -17.77 -16.09
C ASP A 153 -13.97 -16.45 -15.29
N ASN A 154 -14.93 -16.31 -14.37
CA ASN A 154 -15.05 -15.10 -13.57
C ASN A 154 -13.93 -15.02 -12.50
N THR A 155 -12.84 -14.37 -12.88
CA THR A 155 -11.64 -14.17 -12.04
C THR A 155 -11.95 -13.48 -10.71
N THR A 156 -12.87 -12.51 -10.70
CA THR A 156 -13.28 -11.81 -9.46
C THR A 156 -13.97 -12.76 -8.50
N ALA A 157 -14.86 -13.62 -8.99
CA ALA A 157 -15.56 -14.61 -8.19
C ALA A 157 -14.62 -15.73 -7.69
N ALA A 158 -13.72 -16.20 -8.54
CA ALA A 158 -12.66 -17.14 -8.21
C ALA A 158 -11.78 -16.65 -7.05
N GLN A 159 -11.28 -15.42 -7.16
CA GLN A 159 -10.49 -14.80 -6.10
C GLN A 159 -11.31 -14.61 -4.83
N ALA A 160 -12.56 -14.14 -4.95
CA ALA A 160 -13.44 -13.98 -3.80
C ALA A 160 -13.68 -15.32 -3.08
N LEU A 161 -13.98 -16.39 -3.82
CA LEU A 161 -14.21 -17.70 -3.24
C LEU A 161 -12.96 -18.26 -2.55
N THR A 162 -11.78 -18.09 -3.16
CA THR A 162 -10.49 -18.47 -2.55
C THR A 162 -10.30 -17.82 -1.17
N VAL A 163 -10.50 -16.50 -1.10
CA VAL A 163 -10.38 -15.73 0.15
C VAL A 163 -11.42 -16.20 1.16
N VAL A 164 -12.67 -16.41 0.73
CA VAL A 164 -13.75 -16.92 1.60
C VAL A 164 -13.41 -18.28 2.18
N LEU A 165 -13.04 -19.26 1.36
CA LEU A 165 -12.77 -20.62 1.80
C LEU A 165 -11.56 -20.69 2.74
N ALA A 166 -10.51 -19.90 2.47
CA ALA A 166 -9.37 -19.77 3.35
C ALA A 166 -9.79 -19.20 4.73
N HIS A 167 -10.54 -18.09 4.76
CA HIS A 167 -11.00 -17.48 6.01
C HIS A 167 -11.96 -18.36 6.81
N LEU A 168 -12.81 -19.14 6.13
CA LEU A 168 -13.73 -20.07 6.77
C LEU A 168 -13.05 -21.38 7.20
N GLY A 169 -11.76 -21.58 6.87
CA GLY A 169 -11.02 -22.79 7.19
C GLY A 169 -11.49 -24.02 6.40
N LYS A 170 -12.21 -23.83 5.29
CA LYS A 170 -12.70 -24.91 4.42
C LYS A 170 -11.58 -25.39 3.49
N LYS A 171 -10.58 -26.06 4.08
CA LYS A 171 -9.34 -26.43 3.39
C LYS A 171 -9.55 -27.38 2.21
N GLU A 172 -10.46 -28.34 2.34
CA GLU A 172 -10.74 -29.32 1.27
C GLU A 172 -11.41 -28.64 0.08
N ASP A 173 -12.47 -27.86 0.31
CA ASP A 173 -13.12 -27.07 -0.75
C ASP A 173 -12.14 -26.14 -1.46
N LEU A 174 -11.24 -25.47 -0.71
CA LEU A 174 -10.23 -24.59 -1.30
C LEU A 174 -9.25 -25.38 -2.17
N ARG A 175 -8.80 -26.54 -1.71
CA ARG A 175 -7.92 -27.41 -2.48
C ARG A 175 -8.60 -27.87 -3.77
N SER A 176 -9.84 -28.34 -3.70
CA SER A 176 -10.59 -28.76 -4.89
C SER A 176 -10.81 -27.62 -5.87
N LEU A 177 -11.11 -26.41 -5.39
CA LEU A 177 -11.23 -25.22 -6.24
C LEU A 177 -9.92 -24.93 -6.97
N VAL A 178 -8.81 -24.85 -6.25
CA VAL A 178 -7.49 -24.56 -6.83
C VAL A 178 -7.05 -25.66 -7.81
N GLU A 179 -7.26 -26.93 -7.47
CA GLU A 179 -6.96 -28.06 -8.35
C GLU A 179 -7.74 -27.98 -9.65
N TRP A 180 -9.05 -27.70 -9.57
CA TRP A 180 -9.90 -27.50 -10.74
C TRP A 180 -9.43 -26.31 -11.60
N GLN A 181 -9.13 -25.16 -10.98
CA GLN A 181 -8.65 -23.97 -11.70
C GLN A 181 -7.32 -24.22 -12.43
N LEU A 182 -6.36 -24.89 -11.78
CA LEU A 182 -5.07 -25.20 -12.38
C LEU A 182 -5.16 -26.28 -13.46
N GLN A 183 -6.16 -27.15 -13.42
CA GLN A 183 -6.40 -28.18 -14.45
C GLN A 183 -7.07 -27.60 -15.69
N GLU A 184 -8.16 -26.86 -15.52
CA GLU A 184 -8.93 -26.30 -16.63
C GLU A 184 -8.26 -25.06 -17.23
N HIS A 185 -7.62 -24.24 -16.40
CA HIS A 185 -7.00 -22.97 -16.79
C HIS A 185 -5.54 -22.88 -16.33
N PRO A 186 -4.63 -23.75 -16.83
CA PRO A 186 -3.24 -23.80 -16.38
C PRO A 186 -2.42 -22.54 -16.70
N ASN A 187 -2.92 -21.70 -17.60
CA ASN A 187 -2.29 -20.42 -17.99
C ASN A 187 -3.12 -19.21 -17.54
N ASP A 188 -4.02 -19.37 -16.57
CA ASP A 188 -4.74 -18.27 -15.93
C ASP A 188 -3.94 -17.76 -14.71
N ASP A 189 -3.70 -16.46 -14.66
CA ASP A 189 -3.04 -15.83 -13.52
C ASP A 189 -3.89 -15.93 -12.25
N ALA A 190 -5.23 -15.90 -12.34
CA ALA A 190 -6.10 -16.00 -11.16
C ALA A 190 -6.06 -17.39 -10.51
N ALA A 191 -5.92 -18.47 -11.29
CA ALA A 191 -5.68 -19.82 -10.79
C ALA A 191 -4.38 -19.90 -9.96
N HIS A 192 -3.30 -19.32 -10.48
CA HIS A 192 -2.02 -19.24 -9.76
C HIS A 192 -2.07 -18.33 -8.53
N VAL A 193 -2.81 -17.22 -8.57
CA VAL A 193 -3.07 -16.41 -7.37
C VAL A 193 -3.77 -17.23 -6.29
N SER A 194 -4.77 -18.02 -6.67
CA SER A 194 -5.55 -18.84 -5.74
C SER A 194 -4.68 -19.93 -5.09
N ALA A 195 -3.84 -20.60 -5.88
CA ALA A 195 -2.84 -21.55 -5.40
C ALA A 195 -1.81 -20.92 -4.46
N GLY A 196 -1.37 -19.70 -4.78
CA GLY A 196 -0.46 -18.93 -3.94
C GLY A 196 -1.04 -18.64 -2.56
N PHE A 197 -2.30 -18.20 -2.51
CA PHE A 197 -2.99 -17.93 -1.25
C PHE A 197 -3.28 -19.20 -0.44
N GLN A 198 -3.64 -20.31 -1.09
CA GLN A 198 -3.75 -21.61 -0.43
C GLN A 198 -2.42 -22.01 0.21
N ALA A 199 -1.31 -21.92 -0.53
CA ALA A 199 0.01 -22.27 -0.03
C ALA A 199 0.45 -21.36 1.14
N LEU A 200 0.13 -20.07 1.10
CA LEU A 200 0.34 -19.16 2.24
C LEU A 200 -0.43 -19.59 3.48
N HIS A 201 -1.71 -19.92 3.31
CA HIS A 201 -2.57 -20.38 4.40
C HIS A 201 -2.05 -21.70 5.01
N ASP A 202 -1.47 -22.58 4.20
CA ASP A 202 -0.83 -23.81 4.64
C ASP A 202 0.58 -23.60 5.24
N GLY A 203 1.09 -22.37 5.28
CA GLY A 203 2.45 -22.05 5.74
C GLY A 203 3.57 -22.43 4.76
N ARG A 204 3.21 -22.87 3.55
CA ARG A 204 4.14 -23.26 2.47
C ARG A 204 4.59 -22.03 1.67
N VAL A 205 5.26 -21.10 2.36
CA VAL A 205 5.65 -19.77 1.81
C VAL A 205 6.50 -19.85 0.53
N LYS A 206 7.36 -20.88 0.39
CA LYS A 206 8.18 -21.07 -0.82
C LYS A 206 7.34 -21.40 -2.05
N GLU A 207 6.34 -22.27 -1.88
CA GLU A 207 5.43 -22.69 -2.95
C GLU A 207 4.50 -21.55 -3.32
N ALA A 208 4.00 -20.81 -2.33
CA ALA A 208 3.21 -19.60 -2.57
C ALA A 208 3.93 -18.60 -3.47
N ASN A 209 5.22 -18.34 -3.18
CA ASN A 209 6.04 -17.43 -3.96
C ASN A 209 6.16 -17.88 -5.44
N LEU A 210 6.31 -19.17 -5.70
CA LEU A 210 6.38 -19.71 -7.07
C LEU A 210 5.06 -19.47 -7.83
N HIS A 211 3.93 -19.72 -7.18
CA HIS A 211 2.63 -19.50 -7.79
C HIS A 211 2.36 -18.02 -8.08
N PHE A 212 2.64 -17.12 -7.14
CA PHE A 212 2.47 -15.68 -7.42
C PHE A 212 3.44 -15.17 -8.51
N GLN A 213 4.66 -15.72 -8.61
CA GLN A 213 5.56 -15.42 -9.72
C GLN A 213 5.02 -15.88 -11.06
N GLN A 214 4.42 -17.07 -11.10
CA GLN A 214 3.81 -17.59 -12.32
C GLN A 214 2.61 -16.75 -12.74
N ALA A 215 1.78 -16.31 -11.78
CA ALA A 215 0.70 -15.36 -12.03
C ALA A 215 1.21 -14.04 -12.65
N LEU A 216 2.26 -13.44 -12.08
CA LEU A 216 2.86 -12.21 -12.64
C LEU A 216 3.60 -12.41 -13.96
N ARG A 217 4.01 -13.64 -14.27
CA ARG A 217 4.58 -13.98 -15.58
C ARG A 217 3.51 -14.02 -16.67
N ILE A 218 2.30 -14.45 -16.31
CA ILE A 218 1.13 -14.49 -17.20
C ILE A 218 0.56 -13.07 -17.34
N ASP A 219 0.22 -12.42 -16.22
CA ASP A 219 -0.22 -11.03 -16.18
C ASP A 219 0.67 -10.19 -15.23
N PRO A 220 1.60 -9.41 -15.78
CA PRO A 220 2.44 -8.50 -14.99
C PRO A 220 1.69 -7.40 -14.23
N SER A 221 0.43 -7.12 -14.61
CA SER A 221 -0.40 -6.10 -14.00
C SER A 221 -1.27 -6.60 -12.84
N ASN A 222 -1.25 -7.91 -12.57
CA ASN A 222 -2.07 -8.52 -11.53
C ASN A 222 -1.63 -8.06 -10.12
N GLU A 223 -2.41 -7.13 -9.55
CA GLU A 223 -2.16 -6.57 -8.24
C GLU A 223 -2.31 -7.60 -7.12
N ALA A 224 -3.23 -8.57 -7.24
CA ALA A 224 -3.42 -9.61 -6.23
C ALA A 224 -2.18 -10.52 -6.12
N ALA A 225 -1.56 -10.88 -7.26
CA ALA A 225 -0.31 -11.63 -7.28
C ALA A 225 0.85 -10.82 -6.68
N ARG A 226 0.93 -9.52 -7.00
CA ARG A 226 1.91 -8.58 -6.43
C ARG A 226 1.76 -8.49 -4.90
N GLN A 227 0.54 -8.37 -4.39
CA GLN A 227 0.26 -8.37 -2.96
C GLN A 227 0.59 -9.73 -2.32
N GLY A 228 0.23 -10.84 -2.96
CA GLY A 228 0.57 -12.19 -2.49
C GLY A 228 2.08 -12.44 -2.37
N LEU A 229 2.88 -11.90 -3.29
CA LEU A 229 4.34 -11.90 -3.17
C LEU A 229 4.84 -11.12 -1.97
N LEU A 230 4.30 -9.91 -1.76
CA LEU A 230 4.63 -9.11 -0.59
C LEU A 230 4.30 -9.90 0.68
N ASP A 231 3.09 -10.45 0.78
CA ASP A 231 2.68 -11.21 1.97
C ASP A 231 3.54 -12.46 2.20
N SER A 232 3.96 -13.15 1.14
CA SER A 232 4.94 -14.24 1.20
C SER A 232 6.29 -13.77 1.76
N PHE A 233 6.79 -12.63 1.30
CA PHE A 233 8.01 -12.03 1.83
C PHE A 233 7.87 -11.67 3.31
N ARG A 234 6.74 -11.03 3.69
CA ARG A 234 6.43 -10.65 5.06
C ARG A 234 6.40 -11.86 5.99
N ALA A 235 5.80 -12.97 5.54
CA ALA A 235 5.72 -14.21 6.31
C ALA A 235 7.09 -14.85 6.54
N ARG A 236 8.00 -14.79 5.56
CA ARG A 236 9.37 -15.35 5.68
C ARG A 236 10.30 -14.46 6.52
N SER A 237 10.22 -13.14 6.36
CA SER A 237 11.18 -12.21 6.97
C SER A 237 10.96 -12.05 8.48
N PHE A 238 11.91 -12.53 9.29
CA PHE A 238 11.90 -12.34 10.74
C PHE A 238 11.81 -10.86 11.13
N PHE A 239 12.66 -10.03 10.52
CA PHE A 239 12.67 -8.58 10.77
C PHE A 239 11.35 -7.91 10.40
N TYR A 240 10.72 -8.34 9.30
CA TYR A 240 9.44 -7.75 8.90
C TYR A 240 8.30 -8.15 9.83
N ARG A 241 8.30 -9.40 10.32
CA ARG A 241 7.32 -9.83 11.35
C ARG A 241 7.46 -9.01 12.63
N TRP A 242 8.68 -8.75 13.06
CA TRP A 242 8.95 -7.87 14.21
C TRP A 242 8.47 -6.43 13.95
N TYR A 243 8.74 -5.89 12.76
CA TYR A 243 8.23 -4.59 12.33
C TYR A 243 6.69 -4.52 12.38
N LEU A 244 6.00 -5.55 11.89
CA LEU A 244 4.54 -5.61 11.91
C LEU A 244 3.99 -5.61 13.33
N GLN A 245 4.56 -6.42 14.22
CA GLN A 245 4.17 -6.47 15.64
C GLN A 245 4.35 -5.10 16.31
N PHE A 246 5.49 -4.44 16.09
CA PHE A 246 5.71 -3.08 16.58
C PHE A 246 4.70 -2.08 16.01
N SER A 247 4.45 -2.14 14.70
CA SER A 247 3.48 -1.25 14.03
C SER A 247 2.06 -1.44 14.55
N GLN A 248 1.68 -2.68 14.90
CA GLN A 248 0.38 -3.01 15.44
C GLN A 248 0.28 -2.57 16.90
N PHE A 249 1.32 -2.79 17.71
CA PHE A 249 1.42 -2.24 19.06
C PHE A 249 1.25 -0.71 19.05
N MET A 250 1.98 -0.01 18.18
CA MET A 250 1.86 1.43 18.05
C MET A 250 0.47 1.87 17.56
N ARG A 251 -0.18 1.11 16.70
CA ARG A 251 -1.56 1.44 16.27
C ARG A 251 -2.60 1.20 17.37
N THR A 252 -2.48 0.10 18.11
CA THR A 252 -3.49 -0.33 19.10
C THR A 252 -3.35 0.36 20.45
N THR A 253 -2.13 0.44 20.98
CA THR A 253 -1.85 1.11 22.26
C THR A 253 -1.78 2.62 22.09
N ALA A 254 -1.22 3.06 20.97
CA ALA A 254 -0.83 4.44 20.79
C ALA A 254 -1.84 5.20 19.92
N GLY A 255 -2.34 4.67 18.81
CA GLY A 255 -3.34 5.35 17.95
C GLY A 255 -2.94 6.81 17.66
N ASP A 256 -3.88 7.74 17.86
CA ASP A 256 -3.61 9.20 17.79
C ASP A 256 -2.76 9.72 18.96
N LYS A 257 -2.68 8.94 20.05
CA LYS A 257 -1.93 9.23 21.27
C LYS A 257 -0.51 8.65 21.25
N ALA A 258 0.02 8.28 20.09
CA ALA A 258 1.38 7.75 19.96
C ALA A 258 2.45 8.64 20.60
N GLN A 259 2.20 9.94 20.57
CA GLN A 259 3.03 10.99 21.15
C GLN A 259 3.05 10.91 22.68
N TRP A 260 1.93 10.57 23.32
CA TRP A 260 1.83 10.40 24.78
C TRP A 260 2.48 9.12 25.27
N VAL A 261 2.48 8.05 24.46
CA VAL A 261 3.21 6.81 24.78
C VAL A 261 4.72 7.08 24.79
N LEU A 262 5.23 7.82 23.80
CA LEU A 262 6.63 8.22 23.75
C LEU A 262 7.01 9.18 24.88
N LEU A 263 6.15 10.17 25.18
CA LEU A 263 6.43 11.13 26.26
C LEU A 263 6.34 10.48 27.65
N GLY A 264 5.33 9.67 27.91
CA GLY A 264 5.19 8.92 29.16
C GLY A 264 6.35 7.95 29.37
N GLY A 265 6.73 7.23 28.31
CA GLY A 265 7.93 6.39 28.33
C GLY A 265 9.20 7.18 28.61
N TYR A 266 9.36 8.39 28.05
CA TYR A 266 10.53 9.24 28.29
C TYR A 266 10.63 9.67 29.75
N VAL A 267 9.51 10.05 30.37
CA VAL A 267 9.46 10.43 31.78
C VAL A 267 9.87 9.25 32.67
N VAL A 268 9.32 8.06 32.43
CA VAL A 268 9.68 6.84 33.15
C VAL A 268 11.17 6.52 32.95
N TYR A 269 11.64 6.55 31.70
CA TYR A 269 13.05 6.36 31.37
C TYR A 269 13.96 7.32 32.15
N ARG A 270 13.63 8.62 32.15
CA ARG A 270 14.45 9.67 32.77
C ARG A 270 14.56 9.47 34.28
N LEU A 271 13.44 9.24 34.96
CA LEU A 271 13.40 8.98 36.41
C LEU A 271 14.16 7.69 36.78
N THR A 272 13.96 6.64 35.99
CA THR A 272 14.60 5.34 36.20
C THR A 272 16.11 5.45 35.99
N ARG A 273 16.55 6.11 34.91
CA ARG A 273 17.96 6.33 34.60
C ARG A 273 18.66 7.15 35.68
N GLU A 274 18.03 8.22 36.16
CA GLU A 274 18.62 9.07 37.20
C GLU A 274 18.84 8.32 38.52
N THR A 275 17.90 7.44 38.88
CA THR A 275 18.02 6.57 40.05
C THR A 275 19.09 5.49 39.83
N LEU A 276 19.10 4.87 38.65
CA LEU A 276 20.01 3.78 38.31
C LEU A 276 21.44 4.28 38.10
N GLN A 277 21.64 5.52 37.67
CA GLN A 277 22.96 6.10 37.49
C GLN A 277 23.72 6.28 38.82
N LYS A 278 23.00 6.44 39.92
CA LYS A 278 23.56 6.49 41.28
C LYS A 278 23.99 5.12 41.81
N SER A 279 23.33 4.04 41.36
CA SER A 279 23.53 2.68 41.89
C SER A 279 24.38 1.79 40.96
N HIS A 280 24.07 1.80 39.66
CA HIS A 280 24.68 0.97 38.62
C HIS A 280 24.83 1.77 37.31
N PRO A 281 25.91 2.54 37.14
CA PRO A 281 26.10 3.42 35.97
C PRO A 281 26.10 2.67 34.63
N GLY A 282 26.59 1.42 34.59
CA GLY A 282 26.53 0.57 33.40
C GLY A 282 25.10 0.24 32.96
N LEU A 283 24.21 -0.09 33.90
CA LEU A 283 22.80 -0.37 33.60
C LEU A 283 22.05 0.91 33.18
N ALA A 284 22.41 2.07 33.75
CA ALA A 284 21.86 3.36 33.33
C ALA A 284 22.25 3.73 31.89
N GLY A 285 23.46 3.36 31.46
CA GLY A 285 23.88 3.48 30.06
C GLY A 285 23.09 2.57 29.13
N LEU A 286 22.92 1.29 29.50
CA LEU A 286 22.15 0.31 28.74
C LEU A 286 20.68 0.72 28.61
N LEU A 287 20.07 1.23 29.69
CA LEU A 287 18.70 1.75 29.67
C LEU A 287 18.56 2.95 28.71
N GLY A 288 19.57 3.82 28.65
CA GLY A 288 19.65 4.92 27.68
C GLY A 288 19.69 4.43 26.25
N ALA A 289 20.51 3.43 25.95
CA ALA A 289 20.58 2.82 24.64
C ALA A 289 19.23 2.19 24.24
N VAL A 290 18.61 1.42 25.13
CA VAL A 290 17.29 0.79 24.88
C VAL A 290 16.22 1.85 24.58
N TRP A 291 16.17 2.92 25.37
CA TRP A 291 15.21 4.01 25.15
C TRP A 291 15.44 4.72 23.82
N LEU A 292 16.69 5.04 23.49
CA LEU A 292 17.03 5.68 22.21
C LEU A 292 16.71 4.78 21.03
N THR A 293 17.02 3.49 21.10
CA THR A 293 16.65 2.52 20.07
C THR A 293 15.13 2.49 19.89
N PHE A 294 14.35 2.42 20.99
CA PHE A 294 12.88 2.44 20.91
C PHE A 294 12.34 3.73 20.28
N ALA A 295 12.85 4.89 20.72
CA ALA A 295 12.43 6.18 20.20
C ALA A 295 12.75 6.34 18.71
N LEU A 296 14.00 6.06 18.30
CA LEU A 296 14.42 6.13 16.90
C LEU A 296 13.71 5.09 16.03
N TRP A 297 13.44 3.90 16.57
CA TRP A 297 12.68 2.86 15.87
C TRP A 297 11.29 3.35 15.47
N SER A 298 10.61 4.15 16.31
CA SER A 298 9.29 4.71 15.97
C SER A 298 9.28 5.60 14.73
N PHE A 299 10.42 6.21 14.39
CA PHE A 299 10.58 7.02 13.17
C PHE A 299 11.10 6.21 11.99
N PHE A 300 12.05 5.29 12.21
CA PHE A 300 12.76 4.61 11.13
C PHE A 300 12.18 3.26 10.73
N ALA A 301 11.29 2.69 11.53
CA ALA A 301 10.70 1.37 11.29
C ALA A 301 10.14 1.21 9.87
N ARG A 302 9.41 2.22 9.37
CA ARG A 302 8.87 2.20 8.00
C ARG A 302 9.97 2.22 6.94
N GLY A 303 10.92 3.16 7.06
CA GLY A 303 12.04 3.28 6.13
C GLY A 303 12.93 2.04 6.07
N LEU A 304 13.22 1.42 7.22
CA LEU A 304 13.92 0.13 7.28
C LEU A 304 13.10 -1.00 6.64
N GLY A 305 11.79 -1.04 6.87
CA GLY A 305 10.89 -1.99 6.22
C GLY A 305 10.93 -1.87 4.69
N SER A 306 10.83 -0.65 4.17
CA SER A 306 10.90 -0.37 2.73
C SER A 306 12.27 -0.70 2.15
N LEU A 307 13.36 -0.42 2.87
CA LEU A 307 14.71 -0.79 2.43
C LEU A 307 14.90 -2.30 2.36
N LEU A 308 14.41 -3.04 3.36
CA LEU A 308 14.47 -4.51 3.34
C LEU A 308 13.72 -5.08 2.14
N MET A 309 12.58 -4.48 1.75
CA MET A 309 11.88 -4.87 0.53
C MET A 309 12.73 -4.61 -0.74
N LEU A 310 13.57 -3.57 -0.77
CA LEU A 310 14.45 -3.31 -1.91
C LEU A 310 15.60 -4.32 -2.01
N THR A 311 16.01 -4.96 -0.92
CA THR A 311 17.09 -5.97 -0.93
C THR A 311 16.66 -7.27 -1.60
N ASP A 312 15.36 -7.61 -1.55
CA ASP A 312 14.82 -8.80 -2.18
C ASP A 312 14.39 -8.48 -3.62
N PRO A 313 14.86 -9.23 -4.63
CA PRO A 313 14.51 -8.98 -6.03
C PRO A 313 13.01 -8.93 -6.32
N PHE A 314 12.22 -9.71 -5.58
CA PHE A 314 10.79 -9.86 -5.81
C PHE A 314 9.99 -8.77 -5.10
N ALA A 315 10.31 -8.50 -3.83
CA ALA A 315 9.69 -7.39 -3.12
C ALA A 315 10.01 -6.04 -3.80
N ARG A 316 11.20 -5.88 -4.39
CA ARG A 316 11.57 -4.68 -5.16
C ARG A 316 10.63 -4.38 -6.33
N ALA A 317 10.16 -5.41 -7.05
CA ALA A 317 9.21 -5.24 -8.15
C ALA A 317 7.82 -4.81 -7.65
N ALA A 318 7.47 -5.21 -6.43
CA ALA A 318 6.18 -4.94 -5.80
C ALA A 318 6.10 -3.60 -5.04
N VAL A 319 7.23 -2.94 -4.78
CA VAL A 319 7.31 -1.69 -3.99
C VAL A 319 6.84 -0.46 -4.80
N ARG A 320 6.08 0.44 -4.16
CA ARG A 320 5.63 1.70 -4.79
C ARG A 320 6.79 2.70 -4.93
N ALA A 321 6.67 3.66 -5.85
CA ALA A 321 7.73 4.67 -6.06
C ALA A 321 8.05 5.47 -4.79
N SER A 322 7.04 5.85 -3.99
CA SER A 322 7.22 6.56 -2.72
C SER A 322 7.96 5.72 -1.68
N GLU A 323 7.58 4.45 -1.53
CA GLU A 323 8.20 3.50 -0.60
C GLU A 323 9.66 3.21 -0.98
N ARG A 324 9.96 3.15 -2.28
CA ARG A 324 11.34 3.01 -2.78
C ARG A 324 12.21 4.17 -2.31
N TRP A 325 11.73 5.40 -2.48
CA TRP A 325 12.46 6.58 -2.00
C TRP A 325 12.53 6.66 -0.48
N GLU A 326 11.48 6.25 0.23
CA GLU A 326 11.49 6.14 1.69
C GLU A 326 12.58 5.16 2.16
N GLY A 327 12.68 3.98 1.52
CA GLY A 327 13.71 2.99 1.79
C GLY A 327 15.12 3.51 1.53
N ILE A 328 15.34 4.17 0.39
CA ILE A 328 16.67 4.72 0.02
C ILE A 328 17.09 5.84 0.98
N CYS A 329 16.23 6.84 1.18
CA CYS A 329 16.57 8.04 1.95
C CYS A 329 16.63 7.77 3.45
N VAL A 330 15.62 7.11 4.00
CA VAL A 330 15.51 6.89 5.45
C VAL A 330 16.24 5.60 5.83
N GLY A 331 15.90 4.49 5.19
CA GLY A 331 16.52 3.21 5.49
C GLY A 331 18.02 3.21 5.19
N GLY A 332 18.43 3.76 4.04
CA GLY A 332 19.84 3.86 3.66
C GLY A 332 20.66 4.70 4.65
N ALA A 333 20.14 5.86 5.07
CA ALA A 333 20.81 6.70 6.07
C ALA A 333 20.95 5.99 7.43
N VAL A 334 19.93 5.24 7.87
CA VAL A 334 19.99 4.48 9.13
C VAL A 334 20.98 3.33 9.07
N LEU A 335 21.04 2.58 7.96
CA LEU A 335 22.07 1.55 7.76
C LEU A 335 23.47 2.17 7.72
N GLY A 336 23.64 3.30 7.02
CA GLY A 336 24.90 4.04 6.98
C GLY A 336 25.34 4.51 8.36
N ALA A 337 24.42 5.07 9.15
CA ALA A 337 24.68 5.50 10.52
C ALA A 337 25.07 4.32 11.41
N PHE A 338 24.40 3.16 11.27
CA PHE A 338 24.75 1.96 12.02
C PHE A 338 26.15 1.43 11.67
N ALA A 339 26.51 1.42 10.39
CA ALA A 339 27.83 1.01 9.92
C ALA A 339 28.93 1.97 10.44
N LEU A 340 28.70 3.28 10.35
CA LEU A 340 29.60 4.31 10.89
C LEU A 340 29.77 4.16 12.40
N PHE A 341 28.67 4.00 13.14
CA PHE A 341 28.70 3.82 14.59
C PHE A 341 29.50 2.57 14.97
N SER A 342 29.24 1.44 14.31
CA SER A 342 29.93 0.18 14.58
C SER A 342 31.43 0.30 14.31
N GLY A 343 31.81 0.90 13.18
CA GLY A 343 33.21 1.17 12.84
C GLY A 343 33.88 2.12 13.83
N ALA A 344 33.19 3.19 14.24
CA ALA A 344 33.71 4.18 15.17
C ALA A 344 33.90 3.61 16.58
N VAL A 345 32.99 2.77 17.06
CA VAL A 345 33.13 2.07 18.34
C VAL A 345 34.33 1.12 18.33
N LEU A 346 34.51 0.35 17.25
CA LEU A 346 35.67 -0.53 17.09
C LEU A 346 36.99 0.25 17.02
N ALA A 347 36.97 1.45 16.41
CA ALA A 347 38.12 2.33 16.29
C ALA A 347 38.36 3.24 17.52
N GLY A 348 37.43 3.28 18.48
CA GLY A 348 37.47 4.22 19.60
C GLY A 348 37.33 5.69 19.19
N SER A 349 36.77 5.98 18.00
CA SER A 349 36.63 7.33 17.46
C SER A 349 35.34 7.98 17.96
N LYS A 350 35.47 9.12 18.67
CA LYS A 350 34.31 9.92 19.10
C LYS A 350 33.68 10.64 17.92
N ASP A 351 34.49 11.20 17.03
CA ASP A 351 34.02 11.94 15.85
C ASP A 351 33.22 11.03 14.90
N GLY A 352 33.57 9.75 14.81
CA GLY A 352 32.80 8.77 14.06
C GLY A 352 31.44 8.41 14.70
N ILE A 353 31.36 8.41 16.03
CA ILE A 353 30.08 8.26 16.75
C ILE A 353 29.20 9.49 16.52
N ASP A 354 29.80 10.68 16.54
CA ASP A 354 29.10 11.94 16.29
C ASP A 354 28.57 11.99 14.84
N ALA A 355 29.42 11.65 13.84
CA ALA A 355 29.01 11.54 12.45
C ALA A 355 27.85 10.55 12.24
N ALA A 356 27.88 9.40 12.92
CA ALA A 356 26.77 8.45 12.89
C ALA A 356 25.47 9.03 13.49
N GLY A 357 25.57 9.75 14.60
CA GLY A 357 24.45 10.43 15.24
C GLY A 357 23.83 11.52 14.36
N VAL A 358 24.67 12.34 13.71
CA VAL A 358 24.24 13.36 12.75
C VAL A 358 23.50 12.72 11.57
N LEU A 359 24.03 11.63 10.99
CA LEU A 359 23.39 10.95 9.87
C LEU A 359 22.03 10.34 10.24
N ALA A 360 21.93 9.71 11.42
CA ALA A 360 20.68 9.16 11.91
C ALA A 360 19.63 10.25 12.15
N LEU A 361 19.97 11.30 12.91
CA LEU A 361 19.02 12.38 13.23
C LEU A 361 18.64 13.23 12.02
N GLY A 362 19.58 13.43 11.08
CA GLY A 362 19.32 14.11 9.81
C GLY A 362 18.32 13.39 8.90
N ALA A 363 18.10 12.08 9.10
CA ALA A 363 17.10 11.30 8.37
C ALA A 363 15.67 11.42 8.93
N VAL A 364 15.50 11.96 10.14
CA VAL A 364 14.18 12.07 10.79
C VAL A 364 13.19 12.95 10.00
N PRO A 365 13.56 14.13 9.48
CA PRO A 365 12.62 14.93 8.70
C PRO A 365 12.17 14.21 7.42
N ALA A 366 13.04 13.41 6.80
CA ALA A 366 12.67 12.57 5.65
C ALA A 366 11.63 11.52 6.05
N ALA A 367 11.83 10.84 7.19
CA ALA A 367 10.85 9.89 7.73
C ALA A 367 9.49 10.57 7.98
N CYS A 368 9.48 11.79 8.54
CA CYS A 368 8.26 12.57 8.74
C CYS A 368 7.59 12.96 7.41
N ALA A 369 8.35 13.29 6.37
CA ALA A 369 7.82 13.66 5.05
C ALA A 369 7.10 12.50 4.36
N PHE A 370 7.67 11.28 4.41
CA PHE A 370 7.05 10.08 3.82
C PHE A 370 5.87 9.55 4.62
N ALA A 371 5.83 9.85 5.92
CA ALA A 371 4.74 9.42 6.81
C ALA A 371 3.52 10.35 6.81
N ASN A 372 3.62 11.55 6.21
CA ASN A 372 2.57 12.57 6.29
C ASN A 372 1.76 12.69 4.98
N ASP A 373 0.44 12.57 5.11
CA ASP A 373 -0.50 12.71 4.00
C ASP A 373 -0.99 14.18 3.83
N HIS A 374 -0.85 15.02 4.86
CA HIS A 374 -1.24 16.42 4.82
C HIS A 374 -0.28 17.25 3.95
N VAL A 375 -0.80 17.84 2.86
CA VAL A 375 -0.01 18.51 1.81
C VAL A 375 0.95 19.58 2.35
N THR A 376 0.48 20.46 3.23
CA THR A 376 1.31 21.56 3.79
C THR A 376 2.50 21.03 4.57
N TRP A 377 2.27 20.11 5.51
CA TRP A 377 3.32 19.56 6.36
C TRP A 377 4.24 18.62 5.62
N LYS A 378 3.73 17.87 4.65
CA LYS A 378 4.56 17.10 3.72
C LYS A 378 5.56 17.98 2.98
N ARG A 379 5.18 19.17 2.53
CA ARG A 379 6.11 20.14 1.90
C ARG A 379 7.14 20.66 2.89
N VAL A 380 6.72 21.04 4.10
CA VAL A 380 7.62 21.53 5.15
C VAL A 380 8.66 20.46 5.52
N PHE A 381 8.23 19.22 5.78
CA PHE A 381 9.15 18.13 6.12
C PHE A 381 10.03 17.74 4.94
N THR A 382 9.54 17.77 3.70
CA THR A 382 10.37 17.53 2.51
C THR A 382 11.48 18.59 2.39
N ALA A 383 11.18 19.87 2.61
CA ALA A 383 12.18 20.94 2.59
C ALA A 383 13.19 20.77 3.73
N ALA A 384 12.72 20.49 4.95
CA ALA A 384 13.57 20.21 6.09
C ALA A 384 14.48 18.99 5.86
N ALA A 385 13.96 17.94 5.22
CA ALA A 385 14.70 16.73 4.86
C ALA A 385 15.81 17.00 3.85
N ALA A 386 15.54 17.82 2.82
CA ALA A 386 16.55 18.19 1.84
C ALA A 386 17.71 18.95 2.52
N ILE A 387 17.39 19.92 3.38
CA ILE A 387 18.40 20.73 4.08
C ILE A 387 19.19 19.89 5.09
N ALA A 388 18.49 19.16 5.98
CA ALA A 388 19.12 18.32 6.99
C ALA A 388 19.94 17.18 6.36
N GLY A 389 19.45 16.56 5.29
CA GLY A 389 20.14 15.51 4.58
C GLY A 389 21.45 15.98 3.95
N VAL A 390 21.46 17.13 3.26
CA VAL A 390 22.69 17.70 2.69
C VAL A 390 23.70 18.03 3.78
N MET A 391 23.27 18.66 4.86
CA MET A 391 24.15 19.00 5.98
C MET A 391 24.72 17.76 6.68
N ALA A 392 23.91 16.73 6.89
CA ALA A 392 24.35 15.47 7.49
C ALA A 392 25.34 14.72 6.58
N LEU A 393 25.07 14.66 5.29
CA LEU A 393 25.98 14.05 4.31
C LEU A 393 27.29 14.84 4.21
N ALA A 394 27.25 16.17 4.22
CA ALA A 394 28.46 16.99 4.22
C ALA A 394 29.33 16.71 5.46
N HIS A 395 28.74 16.76 6.66
CA HIS A 395 29.45 16.49 7.91
C HIS A 395 30.06 15.08 7.95
N THR A 396 29.27 14.06 7.60
CA THR A 396 29.76 12.66 7.58
C THR A 396 30.84 12.42 6.53
N ALA A 397 30.75 13.06 5.37
CA ALA A 397 31.77 12.96 4.34
C ALA A 397 33.07 13.67 4.75
N GLY A 398 32.95 14.82 5.45
CA GLY A 398 34.06 15.51 6.11
C GLY A 398 34.85 14.60 7.03
N PHE A 399 34.15 13.90 7.93
CA PHE A 399 34.76 12.91 8.81
C PHE A 399 35.46 11.78 8.02
N LEU A 400 34.79 11.19 7.02
CA LEU A 400 35.36 10.07 6.24
C LEU A 400 36.62 10.45 5.45
N TRP A 401 36.75 11.72 5.05
CA TRP A 401 37.92 12.24 4.35
C TRP A 401 38.94 12.94 5.28
N GLY A 402 38.69 12.97 6.59
CA GLY A 402 39.58 13.63 7.56
C GLY A 402 39.66 15.14 7.35
N VAL A 403 38.57 15.78 6.91
CA VAL A 403 38.48 17.22 6.70
C VAL A 403 37.84 17.88 7.91
N ASP A 404 38.66 18.50 8.75
CA ASP A 404 38.20 19.32 9.87
C ASP A 404 37.86 20.72 9.38
N SER A 405 36.58 21.11 9.46
CA SER A 405 36.20 22.50 9.18
C SER A 405 35.03 22.97 10.06
N PRO A 406 35.07 24.22 10.56
CA PRO A 406 33.98 24.78 11.35
C PRO A 406 32.63 24.80 10.60
N LEU A 407 32.67 24.87 9.27
CA LEU A 407 31.49 24.84 8.43
C LEU A 407 30.81 23.46 8.46
N LEU A 408 31.60 22.39 8.44
CA LEU A 408 31.10 21.01 8.50
C LEU A 408 30.55 20.67 9.88
N ASP A 409 31.14 21.20 10.95
CA ASP A 409 30.61 21.06 12.31
C ASP A 409 29.29 21.83 12.47
N ALA A 410 29.23 23.06 11.94
CA ALA A 410 27.99 23.84 11.91
C ALA A 410 26.89 23.15 11.10
N ALA A 411 27.25 22.51 9.98
CA ALA A 411 26.32 21.69 9.20
C ALA A 411 25.82 20.49 10.03
N GLY A 412 26.71 19.76 10.71
CA GLY A 412 26.34 18.65 11.57
C GLY A 412 25.36 19.06 12.68
N LEU A 413 25.66 20.16 13.39
CA LEU A 413 24.77 20.73 14.39
C LEU A 413 23.42 21.15 13.79
N GLY A 414 23.44 21.81 12.63
CA GLY A 414 22.24 22.21 11.91
C GLY A 414 21.34 21.01 11.56
N ALA A 415 21.93 19.91 11.10
CA ALA A 415 21.17 18.71 10.76
C ALA A 415 20.52 18.08 12.00
N VAL A 416 21.24 18.05 13.13
CA VAL A 416 20.72 17.58 14.42
C VAL A 416 19.58 18.46 14.89
N LEU A 417 19.72 19.79 14.86
CA LEU A 417 18.68 20.72 15.30
C LEU A 417 17.41 20.59 14.46
N ILE A 418 17.53 20.48 13.13
CA ILE A 418 16.38 20.25 12.25
C ILE A 418 15.74 18.89 12.53
N GLY A 419 16.54 17.84 12.72
CA GLY A 419 16.06 16.50 13.07
C GLY A 419 15.26 16.51 14.38
N VAL A 420 15.82 17.13 15.43
CA VAL A 420 15.15 17.30 16.72
C VAL A 420 13.88 18.13 16.56
N ALA A 421 13.92 19.29 15.91
CA ALA A 421 12.74 20.10 15.67
C ALA A 421 11.65 19.30 14.93
N ALA A 422 12.02 18.49 13.94
CA ALA A 422 11.09 17.62 13.23
C ALA A 422 10.46 16.56 14.13
N THR A 423 11.19 16.00 15.11
CA THR A 423 10.59 15.10 16.12
C THR A 423 9.52 15.81 16.95
N TRP A 424 9.80 17.03 17.42
CA TRP A 424 8.87 17.81 18.24
C TRP A 424 7.64 18.26 17.45
N ILE A 425 7.83 18.73 16.21
CA ILE A 425 6.73 19.14 15.34
C ILE A 425 5.87 17.92 14.99
N ALA A 426 6.47 16.77 14.66
CA ALA A 426 5.74 15.53 14.42
C ALA A 426 5.04 14.97 15.67
N MET A 427 5.39 15.47 16.87
CA MET A 427 4.77 15.14 18.15
C MET A 427 3.57 16.02 18.53
N LEU A 428 3.14 16.95 17.70
CA LEU A 428 1.91 17.71 17.91
C LEU A 428 0.72 17.05 17.19
N SER A 429 -0.42 16.91 17.89
CA SER A 429 -1.55 16.03 17.50
C SER A 429 -2.32 16.46 16.24
N GLY A 430 -2.09 17.66 15.71
CA GLY A 430 -2.79 18.19 14.54
C GLY A 430 -2.20 17.81 13.17
N PHE A 431 -1.19 16.93 13.12
CA PHE A 431 -0.33 16.77 11.93
C PHE A 431 -0.35 15.38 11.27
N ARG A 432 -1.23 14.47 11.72
CA ARG A 432 -1.42 13.13 11.13
C ARG A 432 -2.78 12.92 10.45
N LEU A 433 -3.59 13.97 10.34
CA LEU A 433 -4.90 13.95 9.66
C LEU A 433 -4.80 14.51 8.24
#